data_AF-A0A401UA85-F1
#
_entry.id   AF-A0A401UA85-F1
#
_cell.length_a   1.000
_cell.length_b   1.000
_cell.length_c   1.000
_cell.angle_alpha   90.00
_cell.angle_beta   90.00
_cell.angle_gamma   90.00
#
_symmetry.space_group_name_H-M   'P 1'
#
loop_
_entity.id
_entity.type
_entity.pdbx_description
1 polymer ?
#
loop_
_entity_poly.entity_id
_entity_poly.type
_entity_poly.pdbx_seq_one_letter_code
_entity_poly.pdbx_strand_id
1 'polypeptide(L)'
;MNKALVFLGLGISFSTLQDTKKVQNNFSKRIYQNPRSTKIFILIMSGMVLFFCLAGLAAFFMSEKNAFSELAFGLISVGIGMIGMLKAAVEMADYQQKLEKI
;
A
#
# COMPACT_ATOMS: atom_id res chain seq x y z
N MET A 1 12.76 21.14 7.45
CA MET A 1 11.97 20.50 6.39
C MET A 1 12.21 19.01 6.41
N ASN A 2 11.17 18.22 6.68
CA ASN A 2 11.27 16.76 6.71
C ASN A 2 10.42 16.17 5.56
N LYS A 3 11.07 15.87 4.44
CA LYS A 3 10.42 15.30 3.23
C LYS A 3 10.38 13.78 3.22
N ALA A 4 10.81 13.12 4.30
CA ALA A 4 10.98 11.66 4.34
C ALA A 4 9.69 10.90 3.99
N LEU A 5 8.54 11.33 4.51
CA LEU A 5 7.24 10.70 4.21
C LEU A 5 6.86 10.77 2.73
N VAL A 6 7.17 11.91 2.07
CA VAL A 6 6.92 12.08 0.64
C VAL A 6 7.78 11.10 -0.17
N PHE A 7 9.08 11.03 0.15
CA PHE A 7 9.98 10.08 -0.51
C PHE A 7 9.61 8.62 -0.24
N LEU A 8 9.10 8.32 0.95
CA LEU A 8 8.58 7.00 1.29
C LEU A 8 7.36 6.65 0.44
N GLY A 9 6.39 7.57 0.28
CA GLY A 9 5.24 7.36 -0.60
C GLY A 9 5.62 7.16 -2.07
N LEU A 10 6.60 7.93 -2.56
CA LEU A 10 7.17 7.74 -3.90
C LEU A 10 7.89 6.40 -4.05
N GLY A 11 8.69 6.00 -3.06
CA GLY A 11 9.39 4.71 -3.06
C GLY A 11 8.41 3.53 -3.07
N ILE A 12 7.33 3.60 -2.29
CA ILE A 12 6.25 2.62 -2.32
C ILE A 12 5.60 2.58 -3.71
N SER A 13 5.36 3.74 -4.33
CA SER A 13 4.81 3.82 -5.69
C SER A 13 5.72 3.14 -6.72
N PHE A 14 7.05 3.30 -6.62
CA PHE A 14 7.97 2.58 -7.51
C PHE A 14 8.02 1.07 -7.24
N SER A 15 7.78 0.64 -6.01
CA SER A 15 7.66 -0.78 -5.68
C SER A 15 6.50 -1.47 -6.42
N THR A 16 5.52 -0.73 -6.93
CA THR A 16 4.38 -1.28 -7.67
C THR A 16 4.74 -1.62 -9.13
N LEU A 17 5.90 -1.17 -9.61
CA LEU A 17 6.43 -1.51 -10.95
C LEU A 17 7.04 -2.92 -11.02
N GLN A 18 7.06 -3.65 -9.91
CA GLN A 18 7.52 -5.03 -9.88
C GLN A 18 6.62 -5.94 -10.72
N ASP A 19 7.20 -7.04 -11.21
CA ASP A 19 6.45 -8.06 -11.97
C ASP A 19 5.41 -8.75 -11.08
N THR A 20 4.13 -8.43 -11.27
CA THR A 20 3.01 -8.98 -10.49
C THR A 20 2.73 -10.45 -10.80
N LYS A 21 3.35 -11.04 -11.84
CA LYS A 21 3.21 -12.48 -12.15
C LYS A 21 4.11 -13.35 -11.27
N LYS A 22 5.11 -12.76 -10.60
CA LYS A 22 6.07 -13.49 -9.76
C LYS A 22 5.94 -13.06 -8.31
N VAL A 23 5.89 -14.05 -7.42
CA VAL A 23 6.02 -13.80 -5.98
C VAL A 23 7.47 -13.53 -5.62
N GLN A 24 7.70 -12.51 -4.79
CA GLN A 24 9.06 -12.08 -4.46
C GLN A 24 9.80 -13.06 -3.52
N ASN A 25 9.07 -13.76 -2.67
CA ASN A 25 9.66 -14.65 -1.68
C ASN A 25 8.69 -15.78 -1.29
N ASN A 26 9.21 -16.77 -0.55
CA ASN A 26 8.44 -17.94 -0.10
C ASN A 26 7.29 -17.58 0.86
N PHE A 27 7.42 -16.50 1.63
CA PHE A 27 6.38 -16.02 2.53
C PHE A 27 5.19 -15.43 1.76
N SER A 28 5.45 -14.55 0.79
CA SER A 28 4.46 -14.02 -0.14
C SER A 28 3.78 -15.15 -0.91
N LYS A 29 4.54 -16.14 -1.38
CA LYS A 29 3.98 -17.32 -2.03
C LYS A 29 2.96 -18.02 -1.13
N ARG A 30 3.31 -18.29 0.13
CA ARG A 30 2.42 -18.92 1.11
C ARG A 30 1.16 -18.11 1.40
N ILE A 31 1.24 -16.78 1.39
CA ILE A 31 0.08 -15.90 1.58
C ILE A 31 -0.86 -15.97 0.37
N TYR A 32 -0.31 -15.82 -0.85
CA TYR A 32 -1.10 -15.71 -2.07
C TYR A 32 -1.71 -17.03 -2.55
N GLN A 33 -1.08 -18.16 -2.23
CA GLN A 33 -1.61 -19.50 -2.50
C GLN A 33 -2.84 -19.81 -1.62
N ASN A 34 -2.81 -19.41 -0.34
CA ASN A 34 -3.94 -19.66 0.53
C ASN A 34 -5.04 -18.59 0.33
N PRO A 35 -6.25 -18.94 -0.16
CA PRO A 35 -7.30 -17.97 -0.44
C PRO A 35 -7.81 -17.25 0.82
N ARG A 36 -7.74 -17.89 1.99
CA ARG A 36 -8.12 -17.24 3.26
C ARG A 36 -7.07 -16.21 3.68
N SER A 37 -5.79 -16.58 3.63
CA SER A 37 -4.68 -15.68 3.97
C SER A 37 -4.59 -14.50 3.02
N THR A 38 -4.84 -14.73 1.72
CA THR A 38 -4.89 -13.67 0.70
C THR A 38 -5.96 -12.64 1.01
N LYS A 39 -7.19 -13.08 1.33
CA LYS A 39 -8.29 -12.16 1.70
C LYS A 39 -7.95 -11.32 2.91
N ILE A 40 -7.36 -11.93 3.94
CA ILE A 40 -6.93 -11.22 5.16
C ILE A 40 -5.83 -10.21 4.82
N PHE A 41 -4.85 -10.60 4.01
CA PHE A 41 -3.76 -9.70 3.60
C PHE A 41 -4.26 -8.48 2.83
N ILE A 42 -5.14 -8.68 1.84
CA ILE A 42 -5.76 -7.60 1.06
C ILE A 42 -6.60 -6.69 1.98
N LEU A 43 -7.34 -7.26 2.94
CA LEU A 43 -8.12 -6.50 3.91
C LEU A 43 -7.23 -5.62 4.79
N ILE A 44 -6.12 -6.16 5.32
CA ILE A 44 -5.15 -5.41 6.12
C ILE A 44 -4.56 -4.27 5.29
N MET A 45 -4.13 -4.55 4.06
CA MET A 45 -3.60 -3.52 3.16
C MET A 45 -4.63 -2.42 2.86
N SER A 46 -5.88 -2.79 2.64
CA SER A 46 -6.98 -1.84 2.43
C SER A 46 -7.20 -0.97 3.67
N GLY A 47 -7.13 -1.56 4.87
CA GLY A 47 -7.17 -0.84 6.14
C GLY A 47 -6.01 0.15 6.29
N MET A 48 -4.78 -0.24 5.91
CA MET A 48 -3.62 0.65 5.94
C MET A 48 -3.77 1.83 4.97
N VAL A 49 -4.23 1.57 3.73
CA VAL A 49 -4.53 2.63 2.76
C VAL A 49 -5.50 3.65 3.36
N LEU A 50 -6.61 3.15 3.90
CA LEU A 50 -7.65 4.00 4.49
C LEU A 50 -7.10 4.77 5.70
N PHE A 51 -6.32 4.13 6.56
CA PHE A 51 -5.65 4.77 7.70
C PHE A 51 -4.75 5.93 7.25
N PHE A 52 -3.84 5.71 6.30
CA PHE A 52 -2.92 6.76 5.83
C PHE A 52 -3.65 7.91 5.13
N CYS A 53 -4.68 7.60 4.34
CA CYS A 53 -5.51 8.63 3.69
C CYS A 53 -6.28 9.47 4.73
N LEU A 54 -6.96 8.83 5.70
CA LEU A 54 -7.70 9.55 6.74
C LEU A 54 -6.77 10.33 7.67
N ALA A 55 -5.63 9.77 8.06
CA ALA A 55 -4.64 10.47 8.86
C ALA A 55 -4.06 11.68 8.12
N GLY A 56 -3.78 11.54 6.82
CA GLY A 56 -3.32 12.64 5.98
C GLY A 56 -4.36 13.76 5.84
N LEU A 57 -5.63 13.40 5.65
CA LEU A 57 -6.74 14.36 5.62
C LEU A 57 -6.94 15.05 6.97
N ALA A 58 -6.94 14.30 8.08
CA ALA A 58 -7.05 14.87 9.42
C ALA A 58 -5.90 15.84 9.71
N ALA A 59 -4.66 15.45 9.38
CA ALA A 59 -3.49 16.32 9.49
C ALA A 59 -3.62 17.58 8.62
N PHE A 60 -4.22 17.48 7.43
CA PHE A 60 -4.48 18.62 6.56
C PHE A 60 -5.43 19.63 7.22
N PHE A 61 -6.55 19.19 7.79
CA PHE A 61 -7.48 20.09 8.48
C PHE A 61 -6.91 20.70 9.76
N MET A 62 -5.98 20.03 10.43
CA MET A 62 -5.27 20.59 11.59
C MET A 62 -4.13 21.54 11.20
N SER A 63 -3.72 21.55 9.93
CA SER A 63 -2.56 22.31 9.45
C SER A 63 -2.78 23.81 9.32
N GLU A 64 -4.03 24.29 9.30
CA GLU A 64 -4.32 25.73 9.26
C GLU A 64 -3.74 26.50 10.47
N LYS A 65 -3.43 25.82 11.58
CA LYS A 65 -2.92 26.44 12.81
C LYS A 65 -1.45 26.18 13.12
N ASN A 66 -0.75 25.28 12.42
CA ASN A 66 0.58 24.77 12.81
C ASN A 66 1.37 24.18 11.62
N ALA A 67 2.67 23.90 11.80
CA ALA A 67 3.59 23.30 10.81
C ALA A 67 3.26 21.86 10.34
N PHE A 68 2.00 21.40 10.45
CA PHE A 68 1.55 20.06 10.06
C PHE A 68 1.33 19.88 8.55
N SER A 69 1.48 20.93 7.74
CA SER A 69 1.28 20.86 6.29
C SER A 69 2.22 19.85 5.61
N GLU A 70 3.48 19.76 6.06
CA GLU A 70 4.45 18.78 5.55
C GLU A 70 4.05 17.34 5.89
N LEU A 71 3.51 17.13 7.11
CA LEU A 71 3.06 15.82 7.58
C LEU A 71 1.80 15.37 6.82
N ALA A 72 0.85 16.28 6.61
CA ALA A 72 -0.35 16.03 5.81
C ALA A 72 0.02 15.60 4.39
N PHE A 73 0.87 16.38 3.72
CA PHE A 73 1.33 16.07 2.36
C PHE A 73 2.10 14.74 2.29
N GLY A 74 2.94 14.48 3.29
CA GLY A 74 3.65 13.21 3.42
C GLY A 74 2.72 12.01 3.58
N LEU A 75 1.76 12.06 4.50
CA LEU A 75 0.80 10.98 4.74
C LEU A 75 -0.10 10.72 3.52
N ILE A 76 -0.54 11.77 2.83
CA ILE A 76 -1.29 11.65 1.57
C ILE A 76 -0.43 10.95 0.51
N SER A 77 0.84 11.34 0.37
CA SER A 77 1.77 10.69 -0.57
C SER A 77 1.96 9.20 -0.27
N VAL A 78 2.10 8.82 1.01
CA VAL A 78 2.16 7.41 1.45
C VAL A 78 0.85 6.68 1.13
N GLY A 79 -0.30 7.28 1.41
CA GLY A 79 -1.61 6.72 1.08
C GLY A 79 -1.74 6.41 -0.42
N ILE A 80 -1.34 7.34 -1.29
CA ILE A 80 -1.35 7.15 -2.75
C ILE A 80 -0.43 6.00 -3.17
N GLY A 81 0.80 5.95 -2.65
CA GLY A 81 1.72 4.85 -2.94
C GLY A 81 1.16 3.49 -2.51
N MET A 82 0.53 3.44 -1.33
CA MET A 82 -0.10 2.23 -0.80
C MET A 82 -1.30 1.77 -1.64
N ILE A 83 -2.05 2.69 -2.28
CA ILE A 83 -3.12 2.33 -3.23
C ILE A 83 -2.52 1.55 -4.42
N GLY A 84 -1.42 2.04 -4.99
CA GLY A 84 -0.72 1.34 -6.06
C GLY A 84 -0.24 -0.05 -5.63
N MET A 85 0.28 -0.16 -4.41
CA MET A 85 0.76 -1.43 -3.85
C MET A 85 -0.40 -2.41 -3.59
N LEU A 86 -1.55 -1.92 -3.11
CA LEU A 86 -2.76 -2.72 -2.94
C LEU A 86 -3.23 -3.28 -4.28
N LYS A 87 -3.24 -2.47 -5.34
CA LYS A 87 -3.58 -2.93 -6.70
C LYS A 87 -2.62 -4.05 -7.14
N ALA A 88 -1.31 -3.83 -7.02
CA ALA A 88 -0.31 -4.83 -7.39
C ALA A 88 -0.47 -6.14 -6.60
N ALA A 89 -0.79 -6.05 -5.31
CA ALA A 89 -1.06 -7.22 -4.46
C ALA A 89 -2.31 -8.00 -4.90
N VAL A 90 -3.38 -7.31 -5.32
CA VAL A 90 -4.60 -7.94 -5.85
C VAL A 90 -4.32 -8.65 -7.18
N GLU A 91 -3.56 -8.03 -8.09
CA GLU A 91 -3.16 -8.67 -9.35
C GLU A 91 -2.31 -9.92 -9.10
N MET A 92 -1.32 -9.83 -8.19
CA MET A 92 -0.47 -10.96 -7.83
C MET A 92 -1.28 -12.10 -7.19
N ALA A 93 -2.24 -11.78 -6.33
CA ALA A 93 -3.17 -12.74 -5.75
C ALA A 93 -3.99 -13.47 -6.83
N ASP A 94 -4.57 -12.74 -7.78
CA ASP A 94 -5.37 -13.33 -8.85
C ASP A 94 -4.54 -14.25 -9.76
N TYR A 95 -3.31 -13.84 -10.11
CA TYR A 95 -2.39 -14.68 -10.88
C TYR A 95 -2.03 -15.98 -10.15
N GLN A 96 -1.66 -15.92 -8.87
CA GLN A 96 -1.27 -17.11 -8.11
C GLN A 96 -2.44 -18.07 -7.88
N GLN A 97 -3.65 -17.54 -7.62
CA GLN A 97 -4.85 -18.38 -7.46
C GLN A 97 -5.28 -19.03 -8.78
N LYS A 98 -5.03 -18.41 -9.93
CA LYS A 98 -5.24 -19.04 -11.25
C LYS A 98 -4.26 -20.17 -11.51
N LEU A 99 -2.99 -20.00 -11.14
CA LEU A 99 -1.96 -21.04 -11.30
C LEU A 99 -2.23 -22.29 -10.46
N GLU A 100 -2.80 -22.16 -9.26
CA GLU A 100 -3.14 -23.34 -8.43
C GLU A 100 -4.38 -24.12 -8.89
N LYS A 101 -5.22 -23.53 -9.75
CA LYS A 101 -6.44 -24.17 -10.27
C LYS A 101 -6.21 -24.95 -11.58
N ILE A 102 -5.02 -24.87 -12.16
CA ILE A 102 -4.58 -25.54 -13.40
C ILE A 102 -3.67 -26.71 -13.00
#